data_AF-A0AA44KSD2-F1
#
_entry.id   AF-A0AA44KSD2-F1
#
_cell.length_a   1.000
_cell.length_b   1.000
_cell.length_c   1.000
_cell.angle_alpha   90.00
_cell.angle_beta   90.00
_cell.angle_gamma   90.00
#
_symmetry.space_group_name_H-M   'P 1'
#
loop_
_entity.id
_entity.type
_entity.pdbx_description
1 polymer ?
#
loop_
_entity_poly.entity_id
_entity_poly.type
_entity_poly.pdbx_seq_one_letter_code
_entity_poly.pdbx_strand_id
1 'polypeptide(L)' 'MNTEKFQTYVSLSTKDWSAETFVRTLEEIVASAKEYENDYIEIHQVLEMVVTEVEVEYVIILNHTRNLDDLGKYLK' A
#
# COMPACT_ATOMS: atom_id res chain seq x y z
N MET A 1 -20.13 -6.46 13.15
CA MET A 1 -19.37 -5.28 12.70
C MET A 1 -19.62 -5.15 11.22
N ASN A 2 -20.15 -4.02 10.78
CA ASN A 2 -20.39 -3.76 9.37
C ASN A 2 -19.05 -3.39 8.74
N THR A 3 -18.48 -4.29 7.96
CA THR A 3 -17.10 -4.18 7.48
C THR A 3 -17.05 -4.32 5.98
N GLU A 4 -16.42 -3.35 5.34
CA GLU A 4 -16.12 -3.39 3.92
C GLU A 4 -14.68 -3.88 3.72
N LYS A 5 -14.49 -4.77 2.74
CA LYS A 5 -13.17 -5.28 2.35
C LYS A 5 -12.98 -5.14 0.86
N PHE A 6 -11.87 -4.55 0.46
CA PHE A 6 -11.54 -4.34 -0.94
C PHE A 6 -10.03 -4.36 -1.14
N GLN A 7 -9.61 -4.44 -2.40
CA GLN A 7 -8.21 -4.44 -2.78
C GLN A 7 -7.90 -3.26 -3.68
N THR A 8 -6.70 -2.70 -3.52
CA THR A 8 -6.13 -1.72 -4.45
C THR A 8 -4.72 -2.14 -4.82
N TYR A 9 -4.17 -1.56 -5.88
CA TYR A 9 -2.78 -1.75 -6.25
C TYR A 9 -2.06 -0.42 -6.43
N VAL A 10 -0.75 -0.43 -6.19
CA VAL A 10 0.15 0.70 -6.42
C VAL A 10 1.32 0.23 -7.26
N SER A 11 1.59 0.94 -8.35
CA SER A 11 2.80 0.73 -9.17
C SER A 11 3.93 1.59 -8.63
N LEU A 12 5.11 1.00 -8.46
CA LEU A 12 6.30 1.67 -7.95
C LEU A 12 7.51 1.32 -8.83
N SER A 13 8.06 2.28 -9.57
CA SER A 13 9.35 2.11 -10.25
C SER A 13 10.48 2.52 -9.31
N THR A 14 11.52 1.69 -9.24
CA THR A 14 12.71 1.93 -8.41
C THR A 14 13.97 1.79 -9.25
N LYS A 15 14.99 2.56 -8.87
CA LYS A 15 16.33 2.51 -9.46
C LYS A 15 17.37 2.70 -8.37
N ASP A 16 18.25 1.72 -8.21
CA ASP A 16 19.35 1.74 -7.23
C ASP A 16 18.92 2.02 -5.77
N TRP A 17 17.70 1.61 -5.39
CA TRP A 17 17.19 1.82 -4.02
C TRP A 17 17.85 0.86 -3.02
N SER A 18 18.16 1.40 -1.84
CA SER A 18 18.52 0.56 -0.69
C SER A 18 17.28 -0.16 -0.14
N ALA A 19 17.48 -1.30 0.51
CA ALA A 19 16.39 -2.04 1.17
C ALA A 19 15.64 -1.18 2.21
N GLU A 20 16.36 -0.30 2.92
CA GLU A 20 15.75 0.63 3.89
C GLU A 20 14.82 1.64 3.21
N THR A 21 15.24 2.20 2.06
CA THR A 21 14.42 3.14 1.28
C THR A 21 13.15 2.45 0.81
N PHE A 22 13.28 1.21 0.31
CA PHE A 22 12.16 0.41 -0.14
C PHE A 22 11.14 0.15 0.98
N VAL A 23 11.61 -0.33 2.15
CA VAL A 23 10.73 -0.59 3.31
C VAL A 23 10.01 0.68 3.76
N ARG A 24 10.70 1.81 3.87
CA ARG A 24 10.07 3.08 4.25
C ARG A 24 9.00 3.52 3.25
N THR A 25 9.25 3.35 1.96
CA THR A 25 8.25 3.66 0.92
C THR A 25 7.03 2.73 1.02
N LEU A 26 7.21 1.45 1.35
CA LEU A 26 6.08 0.56 1.60
C LEU A 26 5.21 1.04 2.78
N GLU A 27 5.82 1.51 3.86
CA GLU A 27 5.11 2.10 5.00
C GLU A 27 4.34 3.38 4.61
N GLU A 28 4.96 4.25 3.81
CA GLU A 28 4.32 5.46 3.27
C GLU A 28 3.14 5.13 2.34
N ILE A 29 3.27 4.08 1.52
CA ILE A 29 2.18 3.59 0.65
C ILE A 29 1.00 3.12 1.50
N VAL A 30 1.25 2.33 2.55
CA VAL A 30 0.20 1.86 3.47
C VAL A 30 -0.48 3.04 4.19
N ALA A 31 0.31 4.01 4.65
CA ALA A 31 -0.22 5.20 5.34
C ALA A 31 -1.08 6.08 4.41
N SER A 32 -0.61 6.32 3.17
CA SER A 32 -1.32 7.13 2.17
C SER A 32 -2.55 6.45 1.57
N ALA A 33 -2.61 5.12 1.62
CA ALA A 33 -3.76 4.35 1.17
C ALA A 33 -5.00 4.57 2.05
N LYS A 34 -4.82 4.87 3.35
CA LYS A 34 -5.91 5.18 4.29
C LYS A 34 -6.75 6.36 3.84
N GLU A 35 -8.05 6.17 3.74
CA GLU A 35 -9.01 7.25 3.49
C GLU A 35 -9.59 7.78 4.79
N TYR A 36 -9.80 6.88 5.76
CA TYR A 36 -10.22 7.21 7.11
C TYR A 36 -9.17 6.78 8.15
N GLU A 37 -9.19 7.43 9.31
CA GLU A 37 -8.26 7.22 10.43
C GLU A 37 -8.17 5.74 10.86
N ASN A 38 -9.34 5.08 10.95
CA ASN A 38 -9.46 3.71 11.40
C ASN A 38 -9.40 2.68 10.26
N ASP A 39 -9.14 3.10 9.02
CA ASP A 39 -8.89 2.14 7.94
C ASP A 39 -7.68 1.27 8.30
N TYR A 40 -7.86 -0.06 8.22
CA TYR A 40 -6.79 -1.02 8.36
C TYR A 40 -6.30 -1.47 6.99
N ILE A 41 -5.05 -1.13 6.68
CA ILE A 41 -4.40 -1.42 5.40
C ILE A 41 -3.22 -2.34 5.66
N GLU A 42 -3.13 -3.40 4.88
CA GLU A 42 -1.99 -4.32 4.88
C GLU A 42 -1.50 -4.55 3.45
N ILE A 43 -0.19 -4.79 3.32
CA ILE A 43 0.37 -5.26 2.06
C ILE A 43 0.04 -6.74 1.93
N HIS A 44 -0.78 -7.08 0.94
CA HIS A 44 -1.10 -8.46 0.62
C HIS A 44 0.06 -9.13 -0.12
N GLN A 45 0.61 -8.43 -1.12
CA GLN A 45 1.65 -8.97 -1.98
C GLN A 45 2.48 -7.84 -2.60
N VAL A 46 3.77 -8.10 -2.78
CA VAL A 46 4.68 -7.28 -3.57
C VAL A 46 5.16 -8.13 -4.74
N LEU A 47 4.83 -7.73 -5.95
CA LEU A 47 5.24 -8.38 -7.18
C LEU A 47 6.37 -7.58 -7.81
N GLU A 48 7.51 -8.23 -8.01
CA GLU A 48 8.63 -7.65 -8.75
C GLU A 48 8.49 -7.95 -10.25
N MET A 49 8.57 -6.91 -11.07
CA MET A 49 8.60 -6.96 -12.52
C MET A 49 9.92 -6.33 -12.98
N VAL A 50 10.86 -7.18 -13.39
CA VAL A 50 12.15 -6.71 -13.90
C VAL A 50 11.96 -6.10 -15.28
N VAL A 51 12.18 -4.80 -15.41
CA VAL A 51 12.10 -4.07 -16.68
C VAL A 51 13.48 -3.99 -17.33
N THR A 52 14.53 -3.69 -16.55
CA THR A 52 15.94 -3.72 -16.99
C THR A 52 16.87 -4.15 -15.84
N GLU A 53 18.18 -4.26 -16.08
CA GLU A 53 19.17 -4.58 -15.01
C GLU A 53 19.27 -3.51 -13.91
N VAL A 54 18.79 -2.30 -14.16
CA VAL A 54 18.87 -1.14 -13.23
C VAL A 54 17.52 -0.58 -12.82
N GLU A 55 16.45 -0.96 -13.53
CA GLU A 55 15.09 -0.50 -13.24
C GLU A 55 14.20 -1.70 -12.92
N VAL A 56 13.63 -1.65 -11.73
CA VAL A 56 12.72 -2.66 -11.22
C VAL A 56 11.38 -1.99 -10.94
N GLU A 57 10.33 -2.50 -11.58
CA GLU A 57 8.96 -2.11 -11.29
C GLU A 57 8.36 -3.07 -10.27
N TYR A 58 7.64 -2.52 -9.30
CA TYR A 58 6.89 -3.27 -8.32
C TYR A 58 5.40 -2.99 -8.48
N VAL A 59 4.60 -4.04 -8.36
CA VAL A 59 3.15 -3.93 -8.15
C VAL A 59 2.86 -4.35 -6.72
N ILE A 60 2.41 -3.40 -5.91
CA ILE A 60 2.11 -3.59 -4.50
C ILE A 60 0.60 -3.70 -4.35
N ILE A 61 0.12 -4.87 -3.94
CA ILE A 61 -1.30 -5.13 -3.71
C ILE A 61 -1.59 -4.89 -2.23
N LEU A 62 -2.60 -4.05 -1.97
CA LEU A 62 -3.04 -3.69 -0.63
C LEU A 62 -4.42 -4.29 -0.36
N ASN A 63 -4.59 -4.88 0.81
CA ASN A 63 -5.92 -5.20 1.35
C ASN A 63 -6.38 -4.06 2.26
N HIS A 64 -7.64 -3.66 2.07
CA HIS A 64 -8.32 -2.68 2.90
C HIS A 64 -9.37 -3.38 3.72
N THR A 65 -9.44 -3.05 5.00
CA THR A 65 -10.54 -3.42 5.89
C THR A 65 -11.06 -2.15 6.55
N ARG A 66 -12.30 -1.79 6.25
CA ARG A 66 -12.97 -0.59 6.75
C ARG A 66 -14.12 -0.94 7.66
N ASN A 67 -14.09 -0.43 8.88
CA ASN A 67 -15.21 -0.54 9.80
C ASN A 67 -16.21 0.59 9.55
N LEU A 68 -17.35 0.29 8.92
CA LEU A 68 -18.37 1.29 8.61
C LEU A 68 -19.09 1.81 9.87
N ASP A 69 -19.02 1.06 10.97
CA ASP A 69 -19.57 1.48 12.26
C ASP A 69 -18.61 2.42 13.02
N ASP A 70 -17.33 2.50 12.63
CA ASP A 70 -16.28 3.30 13.30
C ASP A 70 -15.17 3.71 12.32
N LEU A 71 -15.50 4.66 11.45
CA LEU A 71 -14.56 5.17 10.43
C LEU A 71 -13.43 6.03 11.05
N GLY A 72 -13.69 6.73 12.15
CA GLY A 72 -12.83 7.81 12.61
C GLY A 72 -12.90 9.03 11.68
N LYS A 73 -11.83 9.84 11.62
CA LYS A 73 -11.78 11.03 10.76
C LYS A 73 -11.51 10.69 9.30
N TYR A 74 -12.07 11.47 8.38
CA TYR A 74 -11.68 11.47 6.97
C TYR A 74 -10.32 12.18 6.80
N LEU A 75 -9.40 11.57 6.04
CA LEU A 75 -8.00 11.98 5.92
C LEU A 75 -7.61 12.54 4.54
N LYS A 76 -8.49 12.44 3.53
CA LYS A 76 -8.19 12.81 2.13
C LYS A 76 -8.85 14.12 1.68
#